data_AF-A0A1H2VAD5-F1
#
_entry.id   AF-A0A1H2VAD5-F1
#
_cell.length_a   1.000
_cell.length_b   1.000
_cell.length_c   1.000
_cell.angle_alpha   90.00
_cell.angle_beta   90.00
_cell.angle_gamma   90.00
#
_symmetry.space_group_name_H-M   'P 1'
#
loop_
_entity.id
_entity.type
_entity.pdbx_description
1 polymer ?
#
loop_
_entity_poly.entity_id
_entity_poly.type
_entity_poly.pdbx_seq_one_letter_code
_entity_poly.pdbx_strand_id
1 'polypeptide(L)' 'MSLQVLPFLEVFKDLSAGNVKTPQSEFLREGSIPVVDQGQQLIAGYVNDKSRICQGNRA' A
#
# COMPACT_ATOMS: atom_id res chain seq x y z
N MET A 1 -16.75 33.16 -7.10
CA MET A 1 -16.27 31.78 -6.88
C MET A 1 -16.07 31.62 -5.38
N SER A 2 -16.81 30.74 -4.72
CA SER A 2 -16.69 30.49 -3.29
C SER A 2 -16.05 29.12 -3.05
N LEU A 3 -15.14 29.02 -2.09
CA LEU A 3 -14.56 27.75 -1.65
C LEU A 3 -15.57 27.05 -0.74
N GLN A 4 -15.87 25.78 -1.02
CA GLN A 4 -16.64 24.92 -0.13
C GLN A 4 -15.70 24.08 0.75
N VAL A 5 -15.98 24.06 2.05
CA VAL A 5 -15.29 23.21 3.02
C VAL A 5 -16.18 22.02 3.31
N LEU A 6 -15.69 20.81 3.03
CA LEU A 6 -16.40 19.55 3.25
C LEU A 6 -15.67 18.72 4.31
N PRO A 7 -16.37 17.82 5.02
CA PRO A 7 -15.73 16.87 5.93
C PRO A 7 -14.74 15.96 5.19
N PHE A 8 -13.54 15.79 5.75
CA PHE A 8 -12.46 15.01 5.13
C PHE A 8 -12.95 13.60 4.72
N LEU A 9 -13.59 12.88 5.63
CA LEU A 9 -14.02 11.50 5.38
C LEU A 9 -15.16 11.36 4.36
N GLU A 10 -15.80 12.47 3.96
CA GLU A 10 -16.87 12.46 2.96
C GLU A 10 -16.34 12.65 1.53
N VAL A 11 -15.07 13.07 1.37
CA VAL A 11 -14.48 13.37 0.06
C VAL A 11 -13.37 12.39 -0.35
N PHE A 12 -13.05 11.40 0.50
CA PHE A 12 -12.09 10.34 0.19
C PHE A 12 -12.74 8.96 0.25
N LYS A 13 -12.32 8.07 -0.65
CA LYS A 13 -12.58 6.63 -0.55
C LYS A 13 -11.33 5.95 0.01
N ASP A 14 -11.47 5.22 1.11
CA ASP A 14 -10.37 4.42 1.66
C ASP A 14 -10.11 3.20 0.75
N LEU A 15 -8.90 3.13 0.19
CA LEU A 15 -8.37 2.01 -0.60
C LEU A 15 -7.16 1.35 0.06
N SER A 16 -6.82 1.78 1.28
CA SER A 16 -5.62 1.36 2.02
C SER A 16 -5.90 0.20 2.98
N ALA A 17 -7.11 0.13 3.54
CA ALA A 17 -7.51 -0.90 4.49
C ALA A 17 -7.71 -2.30 3.85
N GLY A 18 -7.69 -3.33 4.69
CA GLY A 18 -8.02 -4.72 4.29
C GLY A 18 -6.89 -5.52 3.64
N ASN A 19 -5.75 -4.90 3.34
CA ASN A 19 -4.57 -5.60 2.82
C ASN A 19 -3.91 -6.47 3.91
N VAL A 20 -3.38 -7.62 3.51
CA VAL A 20 -2.67 -8.50 4.44
C VAL A 20 -1.32 -7.87 4.80
N LYS A 21 -1.02 -7.75 6.10
CA LYS A 21 0.28 -7.25 6.56
C LYS A 21 1.39 -8.23 6.17
N THR A 22 2.50 -7.69 5.66
CA THR A 22 3.70 -8.46 5.28
C THR A 22 4.80 -8.22 6.33
N PRO A 23 5.10 -9.20 7.19
CA PRO A 23 6.19 -9.08 8.18
C PRO A 23 7.56 -8.93 7.50
N GLN A 24 8.44 -8.11 8.07
CA GLN A 24 9.79 -7.90 7.55
C GLN A 24 10.63 -9.20 7.49
N SER A 25 10.37 -10.15 8.39
CA SER A 25 11.01 -11.47 8.39
C SER A 25 10.71 -12.31 7.14
N GLU A 26 9.66 -11.96 6.39
CA GLU A 26 9.29 -12.63 5.13
C GLU A 26 9.94 -11.96 3.90
N PHE A 27 10.69 -10.86 4.08
CA PHE A 27 11.29 -10.14 2.96
C PHE A 27 12.47 -10.90 2.39
N LEU A 28 12.45 -11.03 1.07
CA LEU A 28 13.53 -11.59 0.26
C LEU A 28 14.42 -10.47 -0.28
N ARG A 29 15.69 -10.79 -0.53
CA ARG A 29 16.63 -9.86 -1.20
C ARG A 29 16.25 -9.62 -2.66
N GLU A 30 15.64 -10.62 -3.30
CA GLU A 30 15.16 -10.60 -4.68
C GLU A 30 13.85 -11.38 -4.80
N GLY A 31 12.99 -10.99 -5.74
CA GLY A 31 11.71 -11.65 -5.94
C GLY A 31 10.82 -10.94 -6.96
N SER A 32 9.62 -11.48 -7.13
CA SER A 32 8.68 -11.07 -8.18
C SER A 32 7.81 -9.88 -7.81
N ILE A 33 7.58 -9.64 -6.51
CA ILE A 33 6.72 -8.56 -6.02
C ILE A 33 7.54 -7.68 -5.07
N PRO A 34 7.84 -6.42 -5.44
CA PRO A 34 8.57 -5.51 -4.57
C PRO A 34 7.69 -5.06 -3.39
N VAL A 35 8.25 -5.05 -2.19
CA VAL A 35 7.64 -4.41 -1.03
C VAL A 35 8.09 -2.95 -1.01
N VAL A 36 7.14 -2.04 -1.23
CA VAL A 36 7.36 -0.60 -1.23
C VAL A 36 7.15 -0.04 0.17
N ASP A 37 8.13 0.71 0.68
CA ASP A 37 8.09 1.34 2.01
C ASP A 37 8.53 2.82 1.91
N GLN A 38 7.94 3.69 2.74
CA GLN A 38 8.29 5.10 2.86
C GLN A 38 9.42 5.35 3.88
N GLY A 39 10.06 4.29 4.38
CA GLY A 39 11.21 4.37 5.26
C GLY A 39 12.49 4.84 4.55
N GLN A 40 13.54 4.02 4.60
CA GLN A 40 14.87 4.42 4.12
C GLN A 40 15.07 4.18 2.61
N GLN A 41 14.47 3.13 2.05
CA GLN A 41 14.61 2.73 0.66
C GLN A 41 13.24 2.51 0.03
N LEU A 42 13.07 2.89 -1.24
CA LEU A 42 11.83 2.71 -1.99
C LEU A 42 11.40 1.23 -2.04
N ILE A 43 12.36 0.31 -2.16
CA ILE A 43 12.14 -1.13 -2.13
C ILE A 43 12.83 -1.67 -0.87
N ALA A 44 12.05 -2.12 0.10
CA ALA A 44 12.56 -2.68 1.35
C ALA A 44 12.95 -4.17 1.23
N GLY A 45 12.46 -4.82 0.16
CA GLY A 45 12.67 -6.23 -0.13
C GLY A 45 11.61 -6.73 -1.12
N TYR A 46 11.50 -8.04 -1.25
CA TYR A 46 10.56 -8.69 -2.16
C TYR A 46 9.77 -9.80 -1.48
N VAL A 47 8.61 -10.12 -2.03
CA VAL A 47 7.85 -11.34 -1.73
C VAL A 47 7.45 -12.02 -3.04
N ASN A 48 7.12 -13.31 -2.96
CA ASN A 48 6.62 -14.07 -4.11
C ASN A 48 5.16 -14.51 -3.94
N ASP A 49 4.60 -14.38 -2.74
CA ASP A 49 3.20 -14.70 -2.48
C ASP A 49 2.28 -13.59 -3.04
N LYS A 50 1.55 -13.93 -4.10
CA LYS A 50 0.59 -13.03 -4.75
C LYS A 50 -0.58 -12.64 -3.84
N SER A 51 -0.85 -13.38 -2.75
CA SER A 51 -1.85 -13.01 -1.76
C SER A 51 -1.52 -11.68 -1.06
N ARG A 52 -0.25 -11.27 -1.08
CA ARG A 52 0.27 -10.03 -0.47
C ARG A 52 0.14 -8.80 -1.36
N ILE A 53 -0.34 -8.93 -2.60
CA ILE A 53 -0.47 -7.80 -3.52
C ILE A 53 -1.49 -6.80 -2.99
N CYS A 54 -1.07 -5.54 -2.88
CA CYS A 54 -1.93 -4.44 -2.49
C CYS A 54 -3.11 -4.28 -3.45
N GLN A 55 -4.34 -4.24 -2.92
CA GLN A 55 -5.57 -4.19 -3.70
C GLN A 55 -6.08 -2.77 -3.97
N GLY A 56 -5.27 -1.74 -3.66
CA GLY A 56 -5.67 -0.33 -3.73
C GLY A 56 -5.93 0.25 -5.12
N ASN A 57 -5.69 -0.52 -6.20
CA ASN A 57 -5.91 -0.07 -7.58
C ASN A 57 -7.12 -0.70 -8.27
N ARG A 58 -8.08 -1.23 -7.50
CA ARG A 58 -9.41 -1.64 -8.02
C ARG A 58 -10.32 -0.41 -8.12
N ALA A 59 -10.02 0.45 -9.08
CA ALA A 59 -10.90 1.54 -9.51
C ALA A 59 -11.85 1.04 -10.60
#